data_AF-I4DMD0-F1
#
_entry.id   AF-I4DMD0-F1
#
_cell.length_a   1.000
_cell.length_b   1.000
_cell.length_c   1.000
_cell.angle_alpha   90.00
_cell.angle_beta   90.00
_cell.angle_gamma   90.00
#
_symmetry.space_group_name_H-M   'P 1'
#
loop_
_entity.id
_entity.type
_entity.pdbx_description
1 polymer ?
#
loop_
_entity_poly.entity_id
_entity_poly.type
_entity_poly.pdbx_seq_one_letter_code
_entity_poly.pdbx_strand_id
1 'polypeptide(L)'
;MKLCPVIFIIGFLFFSVEGAPFNQNEINAAAANGDWETFHRLLSQGFDFKPNFDSIRSLQPDGPDSKVYGEAQYSFHSSSNVNGQQSEQRGGRRIINKNGVVEEYELP
;
A
#
# COMPACT_ATOMS: atom_id res chain seq x y z
N MET A 1 -44.74 -13.13 1.15
CA MET A 1 -43.82 -12.12 1.72
C MET A 1 -42.46 -12.36 1.09
N LYS A 2 -41.92 -11.38 0.34
CA LYS A 2 -40.68 -11.53 -0.43
C LYS A 2 -39.49 -11.43 0.52
N LEU A 3 -38.73 -12.51 0.67
CA LEU A 3 -37.39 -12.51 1.27
C LEU A 3 -36.45 -11.81 0.30
N CYS A 4 -35.88 -10.67 0.70
CA CYS A 4 -34.80 -10.00 -0.03
C CYS A 4 -33.49 -10.77 0.18
N PRO A 5 -32.84 -11.27 -0.89
CA PRO A 5 -31.50 -11.82 -0.80
C PRO A 5 -30.52 -10.66 -0.94
N VAL A 6 -30.11 -10.06 0.17
CA VAL A 6 -28.92 -9.19 0.19
C VAL A 6 -27.82 -9.93 0.92
N ILE A 7 -27.39 -11.03 0.29
CA ILE A 7 -26.07 -11.62 0.50
C ILE A 7 -25.42 -11.55 -0.87
N PHE A 8 -24.61 -10.53 -1.15
CA PHE A 8 -23.64 -10.61 -2.24
C PHE A 8 -22.49 -9.62 -2.00
N ILE A 9 -21.30 -10.21 -1.85
CA ILE A 9 -19.95 -9.64 -2.07
C ILE A 9 -19.36 -8.75 -0.96
N ILE A 10 -19.06 -9.36 0.19
CA ILE A 10 -17.74 -9.16 0.82
C ILE A 10 -17.05 -10.53 0.83
N GLY A 11 -16.86 -11.05 -0.38
CA GLY A 11 -16.04 -12.24 -0.59
C GLY A 11 -14.59 -11.85 -0.39
N PHE A 12 -14.11 -12.08 0.82
CA PHE A 12 -12.70 -12.15 1.20
C PHE A 12 -11.83 -12.62 0.03
N LEU A 13 -11.06 -11.72 -0.55
CA LEU A 13 -9.82 -12.08 -1.24
C LEU A 13 -8.82 -12.47 -0.16
N PHE A 14 -8.91 -13.72 0.31
CA PHE A 14 -7.81 -14.39 0.99
C PHE A 14 -6.71 -14.61 -0.04
N PHE A 15 -5.92 -13.58 -0.33
CA PHE A 15 -4.54 -13.84 -0.63
C PHE A 15 -3.89 -14.20 0.69
N SER A 16 -3.58 -15.48 0.89
CA SER A 16 -2.58 -15.89 1.87
C SER A 16 -1.23 -15.32 1.41
N VAL A 17 -1.03 -14.03 1.62
CA VAL A 17 0.29 -13.41 1.61
C VAL A 17 0.83 -13.62 3.02
N GLU A 18 1.44 -14.78 3.24
CA GLU A 18 2.40 -14.96 4.33
C GLU A 18 3.47 -13.88 4.17
N GLY A 19 3.38 -12.82 4.97
CA GLY A 19 4.28 -11.67 4.87
C GLY A 19 3.62 -10.31 5.06
N ALA A 20 2.31 -10.27 5.24
CA ALA A 20 1.64 -9.01 5.50
C ALA A 20 1.73 -8.65 7.00
N PRO A 21 2.25 -7.46 7.38
CA PRO A 21 2.57 -7.08 8.76
C PRO A 21 1.30 -6.67 9.52
N PHE A 22 0.22 -7.42 9.37
CA PHE A 22 -1.04 -7.14 10.02
C PHE A 22 -1.08 -7.96 11.30
N ASN A 23 -1.25 -7.31 12.44
CA ASN A 23 -1.63 -8.02 13.66
C ASN A 23 -3.12 -8.37 13.56
N GLN A 24 -3.43 -9.35 12.71
CA GLN A 24 -4.78 -9.76 12.33
C GLN A 24 -5.66 -10.03 13.57
N ASN A 25 -5.06 -10.58 14.63
CA ASN A 25 -5.72 -10.84 15.89
C ASN A 25 -6.21 -9.55 16.59
N GLU A 26 -5.41 -8.48 16.56
CA GLU A 26 -5.77 -7.20 17.15
C GLU A 26 -6.82 -6.45 16.32
N ILE A 27 -6.73 -6.54 14.99
CA ILE A 27 -7.75 -5.98 14.07
C ILE A 27 -9.09 -6.69 14.31
N ASN A 28 -9.09 -8.02 14.37
CA ASN A 28 -10.29 -8.82 14.61
C ASN A 28 -10.87 -8.55 16.00
N ALA A 29 -10.04 -8.39 17.03
CA ALA A 29 -10.48 -8.06 18.38
C ALA A 29 -11.08 -6.66 18.47
N ALA A 30 -10.47 -5.66 17.84
CA ALA A 30 -11.00 -4.29 17.78
C ALA A 30 -12.36 -4.23 17.08
N ALA A 31 -12.51 -4.96 15.97
CA ALA A 31 -13.79 -5.10 15.27
C ALA A 31 -14.86 -5.79 16.14
N ALA A 32 -14.49 -6.88 16.83
CA ALA A 32 -15.41 -7.61 17.70
C ALA A 32 -15.89 -6.78 18.92
N ASN A 33 -15.04 -5.89 19.42
CA ASN A 33 -15.35 -5.00 20.55
C ASN A 33 -16.02 -3.68 20.13
N GLY A 34 -16.22 -3.44 18.83
CA GLY A 34 -16.74 -2.17 18.30
C GLY A 34 -15.78 -0.99 18.48
N ASP A 35 -14.50 -1.26 18.74
CA ASP A 35 -13.43 -0.26 18.85
C ASP A 35 -12.96 0.15 17.45
N TRP A 36 -13.79 0.96 16.79
CA TRP A 36 -13.55 1.41 15.42
C TRP A 36 -12.31 2.30 15.31
N GLU A 37 -11.96 3.05 16.35
CA GLU A 37 -10.75 3.88 16.38
C GLU A 37 -9.48 3.01 16.29
N THR A 38 -9.38 1.97 17.13
CA THR A 38 -8.27 1.03 17.10
C THR A 38 -8.26 0.21 15.80
N PHE A 39 -9.43 -0.23 15.33
CA PHE A 39 -9.56 -0.97 14.07
C PHE A 39 -9.00 -0.19 12.87
N HIS A 40 -9.38 1.08 12.73
CA HIS A 40 -8.91 1.92 11.62
C HIS A 40 -7.44 2.30 11.75
N ARG A 41 -6.95 2.53 12.97
CA ARG A 41 -5.53 2.76 13.24
C ARG A 41 -4.67 1.55 12.86
N LEU A 42 -5.10 0.34 13.20
CA LEU A 42 -4.37 -0.89 12.88
C LEU A 42 -4.42 -1.20 11.38
N LEU A 43 -5.56 -0.97 10.74
CA LEU A 43 -5.66 -1.09 9.28
C LEU A 43 -4.76 -0.10 8.56
N SER A 44 -4.72 1.18 8.97
CA SER A 44 -3.88 2.18 8.32
C SER A 44 -2.39 1.89 8.45
N GLN A 45 -1.96 1.28 9.57
CA GLN A 45 -0.59 0.80 9.76
C GLN A 45 -0.22 -0.35 8.81
N GLY A 46 -1.18 -1.24 8.49
CA GLY A 46 -0.97 -2.33 7.54
C GLY A 46 -0.77 -1.86 6.09
N PHE A 47 -1.25 -0.66 5.75
CA PHE A 47 -1.11 -0.08 4.42
C PHE A 47 0.16 0.77 4.25
N ASP A 48 1.08 0.83 5.22
CA ASP A 48 2.41 1.47 5.06
C ASP A 48 3.34 0.57 4.23
N PHE A 49 2.88 0.18 3.04
CA PHE A 49 3.68 -0.50 2.04
C PHE A 49 4.74 0.49 1.55
N LYS A 50 5.98 0.26 1.98
CA LYS A 50 7.15 0.98 1.50
C LYS A 50 7.86 0.11 0.45
N PRO A 51 7.64 0.36 -0.85
CA PRO A 51 8.36 -0.36 -1.88
C PRO A 51 9.86 -0.11 -1.74
N ASN A 52 10.62 -1.20 -1.78
CA ASN A 52 12.08 -1.13 -1.79
C ASN A 52 12.56 -0.78 -3.21
N PHE A 53 13.36 0.30 -3.32
CA PHE A 53 13.97 0.76 -4.57
C PHE A 53 15.50 0.71 -4.57
N ASP A 54 16.10 0.01 -3.60
CA ASP A 54 17.54 -0.04 -3.41
C ASP A 54 18.26 -0.59 -4.65
N SER A 55 17.66 -1.56 -5.33
CA SER A 55 18.21 -2.11 -6.58
C SER A 55 18.37 -1.04 -7.66
N ILE A 56 17.38 -0.16 -7.86
CA ILE A 56 17.43 0.92 -8.85
C ILE A 56 18.44 2.00 -8.44
N ARG A 57 18.48 2.35 -7.14
CA ARG A 57 19.44 3.34 -6.62
C ARG A 57 20.89 2.85 -6.73
N SER A 58 21.12 1.55 -6.61
CA SER A 58 22.45 0.95 -6.68
C SER A 58 23.01 0.76 -8.10
N LEU A 59 22.20 0.98 -9.16
CA LEU A 59 22.66 0.81 -10.52
C LEU A 59 23.82 1.76 -10.82
N GLN A 60 24.94 1.17 -11.27
CA GLN A 60 26.13 1.88 -11.72
C GLN A 60 26.64 1.28 -13.02
N PRO A 61 27.18 2.09 -13.94
CA PRO A 61 27.97 1.57 -15.06
C PRO A 61 29.14 0.72 -14.56
N ASP A 62 29.38 -0.42 -15.21
CA ASP A 62 30.46 -1.35 -14.89
C ASP A 62 31.72 -1.18 -15.78
N GLY A 63 31.73 -0.16 -16.65
CA GLY A 63 32.82 0.11 -17.58
C GLY A 63 32.72 1.48 -18.27
N PRO A 64 33.78 1.90 -18.98
CA PRO A 64 33.87 3.23 -19.60
C PRO A 64 32.81 3.50 -20.69
N ASP A 65 32.30 2.45 -21.35
CA ASP A 65 31.25 2.54 -22.38
C ASP A 65 29.88 2.02 -21.89
N SER A 66 29.82 1.56 -20.64
CA SER A 66 28.59 1.01 -20.06
C SER A 66 27.62 2.12 -19.68
N LYS A 67 26.33 1.86 -19.90
CA LYS A 67 25.25 2.77 -19.50
C LYS A 67 24.23 1.98 -18.70
N VAL A 68 23.70 2.60 -17.65
CA VAL A 68 22.63 2.03 -16.84
C VAL A 68 21.44 2.97 -16.83
N TYR A 69 20.26 2.40 -17.01
CA TYR A 69 19.00 3.08 -16.83
C TYR A 69 18.11 2.19 -15.98
N GLY A 70 17.59 2.74 -14.90
CA GLY A 70 16.60 2.07 -14.07
C GLY A 70 15.50 3.04 -13.70
N GLU A 71 14.26 2.55 -13.70
CA GLU A 71 13.11 3.34 -13.31
C GLU A 71 12.17 2.48 -12.49
N ALA A 72 11.68 3.03 -11.39
CA ALA A 72 10.63 2.41 -10.60
C ALA A 72 9.63 3.47 -10.14
N GLN A 73 8.36 3.09 -10.12
CA GLN A 73 7.26 3.96 -9.74
C GLN A 73 6.26 3.18 -8.90
N TYR A 74 5.71 3.83 -7.88
CA TYR A 74 4.51 3.37 -7.18
C TYR A 74 3.56 4.52 -6.90
N SER A 75 2.28 4.21 -6.77
CA SER A 75 1.23 5.13 -6.35
C SER A 75 0.17 4.36 -5.57
N PHE A 76 -0.43 4.98 -4.56
CA PHE A 76 -1.52 4.41 -3.78
C PHE A 76 -2.65 5.43 -3.61
N HIS A 77 -3.85 4.90 -3.43
CA HIS A 77 -5.05 5.66 -3.11
C HIS A 77 -5.86 4.86 -2.09
N SER A 78 -6.22 5.51 -0.99
CA SER A 78 -6.99 4.95 0.11
C SER A 78 -8.12 5.91 0.45
N SER A 79 -9.33 5.38 0.55
CA SER A 79 -10.51 6.15 0.93
C SER A 79 -11.29 5.37 1.97
N SER A 80 -11.73 6.05 3.02
CA SER A 80 -12.61 5.51 4.04
C SER A 80 -13.77 6.45 4.33
N ASN A 81 -14.91 5.89 4.72
CA ASN A 81 -16.07 6.62 5.18
C ASN A 81 -16.58 5.95 6.45
N VAL A 82 -16.49 6.67 7.57
CA VAL A 82 -16.93 6.20 8.88
C VAL A 82 -17.99 7.17 9.40
N ASN A 83 -19.24 6.70 9.50
CA ASN A 83 -20.37 7.50 10.00
C ASN A 83 -20.54 8.86 9.29
N GLY A 84 -20.24 8.94 8.00
CA GLY A 84 -20.36 10.18 7.21
C GLY A 84 -19.11 11.06 7.24
N GLN A 85 -18.08 10.70 8.01
CA GLN A 85 -16.76 11.33 7.92
C GLN A 85 -15.94 10.61 6.85
N GLN A 86 -15.66 11.32 5.77
CA GLN A 86 -14.80 10.85 4.69
C GLN A 86 -13.34 11.19 4.98
N SER A 87 -12.46 10.22 4.75
CA SER A 87 -11.01 10.42 4.73
C SER A 87 -10.47 9.88 3.40
N GLU A 88 -9.64 10.68 2.74
CA GLU A 88 -8.94 10.31 1.51
C GLU A 88 -7.44 10.50 1.74
N GLN A 89 -6.66 9.50 1.35
CA GLN A 89 -5.20 9.53 1.35
C GLN A 89 -4.71 9.03 0.00
N ARG A 90 -3.74 9.72 -0.57
CA ARG A 90 -3.08 9.32 -1.81
C ARG A 90 -1.65 9.79 -1.80
N GLY A 91 -0.84 9.15 -2.63
CA GLY A 91 0.53 9.54 -2.86
C GLY A 91 1.27 8.49 -3.67
N GLY A 92 2.52 8.77 -3.99
CA GLY A 92 3.36 7.84 -4.71
C GLY A 92 4.76 8.37 -4.85
N ARG A 93 5.65 7.54 -5.38
CA ARG A 93 7.04 7.93 -5.64
C ARG A 93 7.49 7.35 -6.96
N ARG A 94 8.27 8.12 -7.70
CA ARG A 94 9.00 7.69 -8.89
C ARG A 94 10.49 7.92 -8.66
N ILE A 95 11.30 6.94 -9.02
CA ILE A 95 12.76 7.02 -8.95
C ILE A 95 13.31 6.65 -10.32
N ILE A 96 14.23 7.48 -10.82
CA ILE A 96 14.93 7.27 -12.08
C ILE A 96 16.43 7.29 -11.77
N ASN A 97 17.16 6.25 -12.18
CA ASN A 97 18.61 6.22 -12.18
C ASN A 97 19.12 6.27 -13.62
N LYS A 98 19.83 7.34 -13.98
CA LYS A 98 20.51 7.52 -15.26
C LYS A 98 22.01 7.54 -15.03
N ASN A 99 22.70 6.46 -15.39
CA ASN A 99 24.15 6.33 -15.28
C ASN A 99 24.69 6.65 -13.87
N GLY A 100 24.03 6.19 -12.82
CA GLY A 100 24.41 6.43 -11.43
C GLY A 100 23.87 7.75 -10.84
N VAL A 101 23.20 8.58 -11.64
CA VAL A 101 22.53 9.81 -11.18
C VAL A 101 21.07 9.48 -10.86
N VAL A 102 20.68 9.63 -9.60
CA VAL A 102 19.33 9.32 -9.10
C VAL A 102 18.47 10.58 -9.03
N GLU A 103 17.29 10.52 -9.64
CA GLU A 103 16.23 11.53 -9.61
C GLU A 103 15.00 10.93 -8.92
N GLU A 104 14.49 11.58 -7.86
CA GLU A 104 13.29 11.14 -7.12
C GLU A 104 12.15 12.17 -7.23
N TYR A 105 10.92 11.69 -7.42
CA TYR A 105 9.72 12.50 -7.57
C TYR A 105 8.61 11.96 -6.68
N GLU A 106 7.99 12.85 -5.91
CA GLU A 106 6.73 12.58 -5.23
C GLU A 106 5.58 12.68 -6.24
N LEU A 107 4.69 11.70 -6.21
CA LEU A 107 3.49 11.66 -7.03
C LEU A 107 2.26 11.97 -6.16
N PRO A 108 1.28 12.70 -6.70
CA PRO A 108 0.09 13.09 -5.98
C PRO A 108 -0.86 11.94 -5.67
#